data_AF-R6XWK8-F1
#
_entry.id   AF-R6XWK8-F1
#
_cell.length_a   1.000
_cell.length_b   1.000
_cell.length_c   1.000
_cell.angle_alpha   90.00
_cell.angle_beta   90.00
_cell.angle_gamma   90.00
#
_symmetry.space_group_name_H-M   'P 1'
#
loop_
_entity.id
_entity.type
_entity.pdbx_description
1 polymer ?
#
loop_
_entity_poly.entity_id
_entity_poly.type
_entity_poly.pdbx_seq_one_letter_code
_entity_poly.pdbx_strand_id
1 'polypeptide(L)'
;MCSIIGLSKCDDFEKIKKSFEKSNSRGPDGTSYYNANSALLGFKRLAIMGLNEFGMQPFSYDDKVLVCNGEIYGFRDIKIELLKKGYSFKSDSDCEILLPLFKEFGFEMFSKLDAEFALIIYDKKEDKIIAARDPLGIRPLYYGKSKSNDTYIFASEPKILVDLVEDIFPFPPGYYFDGEKFIQYSFITDVESKHTRMRDVEKNIHSLLVEGVRKRLDSDAPIGFLLSGGLDSSLVCSIATKILKKPIETFAIGMEKDAIDLKYAKEVADYLKTNHHEVIITIDDVISSLEEVIYNLATYDITTIRASVGMYLLCKYIHENTDIKVLLTGEISDELFGYKYTDYAPNPEEFQKESKKRIDEIHMYDVLRADRCISSNSLEARVPFGDLAFVKYVMEIDPKIKMNRYNKGKYLLRKAFEGDYLPKDILYREKAAFSDAVGHSLVEDIKEFAEDYYTDEEFEINRKKYTFAQPFTKESLMYREIFEKYYPGQAHMIKDFWMPNKSWKGCDVDDPSARFLKNYGDSGK
;
A
#
# COMPACT_ATOMS: atom_id res chain seq x y z
N MET A 1 6.25 -4.21 9.29
CA MET A 1 4.84 -4.64 9.38
C MET A 1 4.82 -6.10 9.78
N CYS A 2 3.75 -6.64 10.37
CA CYS A 2 3.77 -8.08 10.67
C CYS A 2 3.71 -8.95 9.39
N SER A 3 4.03 -10.24 9.53
CA SER A 3 3.80 -11.26 8.51
C SER A 3 2.99 -12.40 9.12
N ILE A 4 2.02 -12.92 8.37
CA ILE A 4 1.15 -14.03 8.79
C ILE A 4 1.19 -15.15 7.76
N ILE A 5 1.01 -16.38 8.26
CA ILE A 5 0.73 -17.56 7.45
C ILE A 5 -0.29 -18.44 8.17
N GLY A 6 -1.19 -19.09 7.44
CA GLY A 6 -2.13 -20.03 8.02
C GLY A 6 -2.69 -21.05 7.04
N LEU A 7 -2.89 -22.27 7.52
CA LEU A 7 -3.47 -23.38 6.79
C LEU A 7 -4.06 -24.43 7.75
N SER A 8 -5.01 -25.22 7.25
CA SER A 8 -5.47 -26.44 7.91
C SER A 8 -4.70 -27.66 7.38
N LYS A 9 -4.79 -28.78 8.11
CA LYS A 9 -4.17 -30.07 7.78
C LYS A 9 -2.68 -30.02 7.44
N CYS A 10 -1.91 -29.19 8.15
CA CYS A 10 -0.46 -29.06 7.95
C CYS A 10 0.23 -30.43 8.02
N ASP A 11 0.91 -30.81 6.93
CA ASP A 11 1.59 -32.11 6.77
C ASP A 11 3.12 -32.00 6.78
N ASP A 12 3.68 -30.84 6.40
CA ASP A 12 5.12 -30.57 6.45
C ASP A 12 5.41 -29.22 7.12
N PHE A 13 5.47 -29.24 8.46
CA PHE A 13 5.71 -28.05 9.27
C PHE A 13 7.06 -27.39 8.99
N GLU A 14 8.13 -28.17 8.79
CA GLU A 14 9.47 -27.63 8.58
C GLU A 14 9.60 -26.95 7.21
N LYS A 15 8.99 -27.51 6.16
CA LYS A 15 8.93 -26.84 4.85
C LYS A 15 8.21 -25.51 4.94
N ILE A 16 7.09 -25.45 5.67
CA ILE A 16 6.32 -24.22 5.83
C ILE A 16 7.11 -23.19 6.64
N LYS A 17 7.75 -23.61 7.73
CA LYS A 17 8.61 -22.76 8.54
C LYS A 17 9.74 -22.14 7.70
N LYS A 18 10.46 -22.96 6.94
CA LYS A 18 11.52 -22.51 6.01
C LYS A 18 10.99 -21.52 4.97
N SER A 19 9.80 -21.75 4.41
CA SER A 19 9.22 -20.82 3.45
C SER A 19 8.81 -19.49 4.12
N PHE A 20 8.34 -19.54 5.37
CA PHE A 20 7.92 -18.35 6.11
C PHE A 20 9.10 -17.44 6.50
N GLU A 21 10.31 -17.98 6.65
CA GLU A 21 11.55 -17.21 6.87
C GLU A 21 11.84 -16.18 5.77
N LYS A 22 11.33 -16.39 4.54
CA LYS A 22 11.44 -15.42 3.43
C LYS A 22 10.78 -14.06 3.72
N SER A 23 9.97 -13.97 4.78
CA SER A 23 9.30 -12.75 5.25
C SER A 23 9.84 -12.20 6.58
N ASN A 24 11.05 -12.60 6.98
CA ASN A 24 11.69 -12.14 8.23
C ASN A 24 11.78 -10.61 8.34
N SER A 25 12.05 -9.93 7.22
CA SER A 25 12.21 -8.48 7.20
C SER A 25 10.95 -7.71 7.56
N ARG A 26 9.76 -8.31 7.42
CA ARG A 26 8.50 -7.69 7.84
C ARG A 26 8.46 -7.56 9.36
N GLY A 27 8.61 -8.69 10.04
CA GLY A 27 8.43 -8.82 11.50
C GLY A 27 9.70 -9.31 12.21
N PRO A 28 10.69 -8.43 12.42
CA PRO A 28 11.98 -8.82 13.00
C PRO A 28 11.95 -9.04 14.52
N ASP A 29 10.93 -8.56 15.23
CA ASP A 29 10.93 -8.49 16.70
C ASP A 29 10.58 -9.83 17.36
N GLY A 30 10.03 -10.78 16.60
CA GLY A 30 9.82 -12.13 17.07
C GLY A 30 9.00 -12.97 16.11
N THR A 31 9.09 -14.29 16.27
CA THR A 31 8.33 -15.28 15.50
C THR A 31 7.69 -16.28 16.45
N SER A 32 6.46 -16.66 16.16
CA SER A 32 5.70 -17.63 16.93
C SER A 32 4.81 -18.48 16.01
N TYR A 33 4.41 -19.64 16.51
CA TYR A 33 3.55 -20.57 15.80
C TYR A 33 2.50 -21.16 16.73
N TYR A 34 1.28 -21.33 16.23
CA TYR A 34 0.31 -22.28 16.76
C TYR A 34 0.30 -23.49 15.83
N ASN A 35 0.61 -24.68 16.34
CA ASN A 35 0.57 -25.94 15.60
C ASN A 35 -0.18 -26.99 16.42
N ALA A 36 -1.49 -27.11 16.22
CA ALA A 36 -2.35 -28.06 16.92
C ALA A 36 -3.65 -28.30 16.14
N ASN A 37 -4.33 -29.43 16.43
CA ASN A 37 -5.62 -29.81 15.83
C ASN A 37 -5.64 -29.78 14.30
N SER A 38 -4.54 -30.16 13.66
CA SER A 38 -4.33 -30.10 12.20
C SER A 38 -4.00 -28.73 11.61
N ALA A 39 -4.20 -27.62 12.33
CA ALA A 39 -3.91 -26.29 11.81
C ALA A 39 -2.53 -25.76 12.22
N LEU A 40 -1.96 -24.97 11.33
CA LEU A 40 -0.78 -24.16 11.58
C LEU A 40 -1.11 -22.70 11.34
N LEU A 41 -0.81 -21.84 12.31
CA LEU A 41 -0.73 -20.38 12.13
C LEU A 41 0.66 -19.92 12.54
N GLY A 42 1.31 -19.13 11.69
CA GLY A 42 2.59 -18.50 11.97
C GLY A 42 2.45 -16.98 12.00
N PHE A 43 3.17 -16.34 12.91
CA PHE A 43 3.20 -14.89 13.05
C PHE A 43 4.65 -14.40 13.18
N LYS A 44 4.97 -13.34 12.44
CA LYS A 44 6.20 -12.56 12.60
C LYS A 44 5.83 -11.15 12.98
N ARG A 45 6.42 -10.66 14.07
CA ARG A 45 6.00 -9.43 14.73
C ARG A 45 6.89 -8.26 14.37
N LEU A 46 6.27 -7.15 13.97
CA LEU A 46 6.80 -5.81 14.18
C LEU A 46 5.96 -5.18 15.31
N ALA A 47 6.57 -4.84 16.43
CA ALA A 47 5.87 -4.32 17.60
C ALA A 47 5.63 -2.82 17.45
N ILE A 48 4.37 -2.44 17.13
CA ILE A 48 3.92 -1.05 17.03
C ILE A 48 2.98 -0.68 18.18
N MET A 49 1.90 -1.45 18.36
CA MET A 49 0.94 -1.29 19.45
C MET A 49 1.18 -2.34 20.54
N GLY A 50 1.37 -1.88 21.78
CA GLY A 50 1.75 -2.71 22.91
C GLY A 50 3.13 -3.34 22.75
N LEU A 51 4.20 -2.59 22.99
CA LEU A 51 5.59 -3.00 22.68
C LEU A 51 6.12 -4.23 23.45
N ASN A 52 5.43 -4.67 24.50
CA ASN A 52 5.84 -5.81 25.32
C ASN A 52 5.48 -7.16 24.65
N GLU A 53 6.00 -8.26 25.20
CA GLU A 53 5.81 -9.62 24.69
C GLU A 53 4.36 -10.12 24.68
N PHE A 54 3.47 -9.53 25.48
CA PHE A 54 2.06 -9.96 25.54
C PHE A 54 1.30 -9.67 24.26
N GLY A 55 1.74 -8.69 23.46
CA GLY A 55 1.19 -8.44 22.12
C GLY A 55 1.66 -9.42 21.05
N MET A 56 2.44 -10.46 21.41
CA MET A 56 2.79 -11.55 20.50
C MET A 56 1.56 -12.39 20.17
N GLN A 57 1.29 -12.55 18.88
CA GLN A 57 0.23 -13.42 18.37
C GLN A 57 0.81 -14.84 18.15
N PRO A 58 0.03 -15.90 17.88
CA PRO A 58 -1.42 -15.94 17.73
C PRO A 58 -2.18 -15.65 19.03
N PHE A 59 -3.21 -14.81 18.96
CA PHE A 59 -4.15 -14.64 20.08
C PHE A 59 -5.10 -15.83 20.16
N SER A 60 -5.57 -16.18 21.35
CA SER A 60 -6.52 -17.27 21.57
C SER A 60 -7.64 -16.83 22.51
N TYR A 61 -8.88 -17.17 22.14
CA TYR A 61 -10.06 -16.93 22.94
C TYR A 61 -11.11 -18.00 22.62
N ASP A 62 -11.62 -18.68 23.65
CA ASP A 62 -12.49 -19.86 23.52
C ASP A 62 -11.92 -20.90 22.51
N ASP A 63 -12.66 -21.19 21.44
CA ASP A 63 -12.35 -22.13 20.37
C ASP A 63 -11.65 -21.48 19.17
N LYS A 64 -11.21 -20.22 19.29
CA LYS A 64 -10.61 -19.45 18.19
C LYS A 64 -9.14 -19.12 18.44
N VAL A 65 -8.36 -19.13 17.36
CA VAL A 65 -6.96 -18.65 17.33
C VAL A 65 -6.82 -17.66 16.19
N LEU A 66 -6.18 -16.52 16.40
CA LEU A 66 -6.07 -15.45 15.40
C LEU A 66 -4.63 -14.97 15.22
N VAL A 67 -4.25 -14.76 13.97
CA VAL A 67 -3.11 -13.90 13.58
C VAL A 67 -3.61 -12.78 12.68
N CYS A 68 -3.04 -11.59 12.81
CA CYS A 68 -3.40 -10.38 12.09
C CYS A 68 -2.15 -9.54 11.83
N ASN A 69 -1.91 -9.24 10.56
CA ASN A 69 -1.06 -8.14 10.14
C ASN A 69 -1.97 -6.94 9.87
N GLY A 70 -2.06 -6.01 10.83
CA GLY A 70 -2.95 -4.87 10.71
C GLY A 70 -2.86 -3.89 11.85
N GLU A 71 -3.59 -2.79 11.69
CA GLU A 71 -3.79 -1.73 12.66
C GLU A 71 -5.30 -1.45 12.76
N ILE A 72 -5.86 -1.57 13.98
CA ILE A 72 -7.28 -1.32 14.27
C ILE A 72 -7.41 0.09 14.86
N TYR A 73 -7.88 1.04 14.06
CA TYR A 73 -7.98 2.43 14.48
C TYR A 73 -9.12 2.63 15.49
N GLY A 74 -8.88 3.46 16.51
CA GLY A 74 -9.88 3.71 17.57
C GLY A 74 -10.13 2.53 18.51
N PHE A 75 -9.28 1.49 18.50
CA PHE A 75 -9.45 0.28 19.31
C PHE A 75 -9.51 0.56 20.82
N ARG A 76 -8.94 1.66 21.32
CA ARG A 76 -8.88 1.98 22.76
C ARG A 76 -10.26 2.14 23.37
N ASP A 77 -11.14 2.87 22.70
CA ASP A 77 -12.54 3.05 23.13
C ASP A 77 -13.31 1.72 23.01
N ILE A 78 -13.07 0.96 21.94
CA ILE A 78 -13.68 -0.36 21.75
C ILE A 78 -13.25 -1.33 22.87
N LYS A 79 -11.97 -1.32 23.26
CA LYS A 79 -11.42 -2.12 24.36
C LYS A 79 -12.11 -1.78 25.68
N ILE A 80 -12.35 -0.50 25.97
CA ILE A 80 -13.10 -0.06 27.16
C ILE A 80 -14.54 -0.60 27.15
N GLU A 81 -15.23 -0.55 26.02
CA GLU A 81 -16.60 -1.10 25.90
C GLU A 81 -16.63 -2.63 26.05
N LEU A 82 -15.63 -3.33 25.52
CA LEU A 82 -15.49 -4.78 25.70
C LEU A 82 -15.17 -5.15 27.17
N LEU A 83 -14.33 -4.38 27.86
CA LEU A 83 -14.08 -4.57 29.29
C LEU A 83 -15.38 -4.44 30.12
N LYS A 84 -16.25 -3.47 29.80
CA LYS A 84 -17.57 -3.31 30.45
C LYS A 84 -18.50 -4.50 30.20
N LYS A 85 -18.36 -5.18 29.07
CA LYS A 85 -19.08 -6.43 28.73
C LYS A 85 -18.49 -7.68 29.40
N GLY A 86 -17.40 -7.55 30.17
CA GLY A 86 -16.79 -8.65 30.91
C GLY A 86 -15.66 -9.38 30.17
N TYR A 87 -15.20 -8.87 29.03
CA TYR A 87 -13.97 -9.36 28.40
C TYR A 87 -12.74 -8.96 29.21
N SER A 88 -11.66 -9.73 29.09
CA SER A 88 -10.36 -9.44 29.72
C SER A 88 -9.26 -9.50 28.68
N PHE A 89 -8.27 -8.61 28.78
CA PHE A 89 -7.15 -8.49 27.85
C PHE A 89 -5.83 -8.65 28.59
N LYS A 90 -4.83 -9.21 27.92
CA LYS A 90 -3.48 -9.43 28.47
C LYS A 90 -2.44 -8.49 27.89
N SER A 91 -2.72 -7.91 26.72
CA SER A 91 -1.81 -7.04 25.99
C SER A 91 -2.44 -5.67 25.72
N ASP A 92 -1.62 -4.77 25.20
CA ASP A 92 -2.05 -3.49 24.64
C ASP A 92 -2.04 -3.46 23.12
N SER A 93 -1.92 -4.63 22.48
CA SER A 93 -2.11 -4.75 21.04
C SER A 93 -3.57 -4.44 20.69
N ASP A 94 -3.73 -3.58 19.71
CA ASP A 94 -4.96 -3.30 18.99
C ASP A 94 -5.61 -4.57 18.42
N CYS A 95 -4.82 -5.53 17.93
CA CYS A 95 -5.32 -6.77 17.34
C CYS A 95 -5.92 -7.76 18.38
N GLU A 96 -5.68 -7.60 19.69
CA GLU A 96 -6.24 -8.51 20.71
C GLU A 96 -7.76 -8.40 20.83
N ILE A 97 -8.35 -7.25 20.44
CA ILE A 97 -9.82 -7.07 20.48
C ILE A 97 -10.56 -7.84 19.39
N LEU A 98 -9.87 -8.36 18.39
CA LEU A 98 -10.49 -8.99 17.21
C LEU A 98 -11.27 -10.26 17.58
N LEU A 99 -10.75 -11.12 18.46
CA LEU A 99 -11.49 -12.32 18.86
C LEU A 99 -12.74 -12.01 19.70
N PRO A 100 -12.69 -11.11 20.70
CA PRO A 100 -13.90 -10.59 21.34
C PRO A 100 -14.91 -9.98 20.37
N LEU A 101 -14.47 -9.16 19.41
CA LEU A 101 -15.37 -8.60 18.40
C LEU A 101 -15.99 -9.67 17.50
N PHE A 102 -15.20 -10.68 17.11
CA PHE A 102 -15.70 -11.80 16.31
C PHE A 102 -16.73 -12.64 17.09
N LYS A 103 -16.60 -12.76 18.41
CA LYS A 103 -17.63 -13.38 19.25
C LYS A 103 -18.93 -12.58 19.30
N GLU A 104 -18.84 -11.25 19.36
CA GLU A 104 -20.02 -10.36 19.41
C GLU A 104 -20.76 -10.27 18.07
N PHE A 105 -20.03 -10.27 16.95
CA PHE A 105 -20.58 -9.91 15.63
C PHE A 105 -20.42 -11.00 14.56
N GLY A 106 -19.66 -12.06 14.82
CA GLY A 106 -19.30 -13.05 13.80
C GLY A 106 -18.65 -12.39 12.58
N PHE A 107 -19.05 -12.85 11.39
CA PHE A 107 -18.56 -12.31 10.12
C PHE A 107 -18.95 -10.84 9.87
N GLU A 108 -19.98 -10.31 10.54
CA GLU A 108 -20.32 -8.87 10.43
C GLU A 108 -19.25 -7.97 11.06
N MET A 109 -18.33 -8.52 11.86
CA MET A 109 -17.20 -7.77 12.40
C MET A 109 -16.44 -7.05 11.28
N PHE A 110 -16.18 -7.72 10.15
CA PHE A 110 -15.32 -7.17 9.10
C PHE A 110 -15.85 -5.87 8.51
N SER A 111 -17.17 -5.70 8.37
CA SER A 111 -17.77 -4.47 7.86
C SER A 111 -17.85 -3.34 8.91
N LYS A 112 -17.57 -3.63 10.18
CA LYS A 112 -17.60 -2.67 11.29
C LYS A 112 -16.21 -2.16 11.68
N LEU A 113 -15.14 -2.80 11.23
CA LEU A 113 -13.77 -2.40 11.55
C LEU A 113 -13.36 -1.16 10.77
N ASP A 114 -12.92 -0.13 11.47
CA ASP A 114 -12.11 0.96 10.91
C ASP A 114 -10.65 0.58 11.03
N ALA A 115 -10.13 -0.14 10.03
CA ALA A 115 -8.84 -0.82 10.14
C ALA A 115 -8.17 -1.04 8.79
N GLU A 116 -6.85 -1.19 8.83
CA GLU A 116 -6.03 -1.75 7.76
C GLU A 116 -5.56 -3.14 8.22
N PHE A 117 -6.00 -4.22 7.58
CA PHE A 117 -5.76 -5.56 8.12
C PHE A 117 -5.76 -6.67 7.07
N ALA A 118 -4.92 -7.67 7.34
CA ALA A 118 -5.04 -9.03 6.82
C ALA A 118 -5.00 -9.95 8.02
N LEU A 119 -5.99 -10.84 8.16
CA LEU A 119 -6.06 -11.75 9.30
C LEU A 119 -6.46 -13.16 8.91
N ILE A 120 -6.07 -14.10 9.77
CA ILE A 120 -6.42 -15.52 9.66
C ILE A 120 -6.90 -15.97 11.04
N ILE A 121 -8.09 -16.58 11.08
CA ILE A 121 -8.68 -17.21 12.27
C ILE A 121 -8.75 -18.71 12.03
N TYR A 122 -8.31 -19.49 12.99
CA TYR A 122 -8.61 -20.91 13.06
C TYR A 122 -9.74 -21.18 14.05
N ASP A 123 -10.80 -21.79 13.55
CA ASP A 123 -11.91 -22.31 14.33
C ASP A 123 -11.63 -23.76 14.70
N LYS A 124 -11.35 -24.03 15.99
CA LYS A 124 -11.06 -25.36 16.51
C LYS A 124 -12.28 -26.28 16.53
N LYS A 125 -13.49 -25.71 16.61
CA LYS A 125 -14.73 -26.48 16.72
C LYS A 125 -15.13 -27.04 15.36
N GLU A 126 -15.04 -26.21 14.32
CA GLU A 126 -15.37 -26.59 12.95
C GLU A 126 -14.16 -27.12 12.17
N ASP A 127 -12.95 -27.04 12.75
CA ASP A 127 -11.67 -27.38 12.12
C ASP A 127 -11.44 -26.68 10.78
N LYS A 128 -11.66 -25.35 10.77
CA LYS A 128 -11.63 -24.52 9.55
C LYS A 128 -10.80 -23.26 9.71
N ILE A 129 -10.23 -22.82 8.59
CA ILE A 129 -9.54 -21.54 8.46
C ILE A 129 -10.50 -20.51 7.88
N ILE A 130 -10.60 -19.38 8.57
CA ILE A 130 -11.24 -18.15 8.10
C ILE A 130 -10.11 -17.16 7.79
N ALA A 131 -10.21 -16.42 6.69
CA ALA A 131 -9.25 -15.39 6.35
C ALA A 131 -9.99 -14.14 5.88
N ALA A 132 -9.46 -12.94 6.13
CA ALA A 132 -10.10 -11.71 5.70
C ALA A 132 -9.06 -10.62 5.43
N ARG A 133 -9.42 -9.70 4.53
CA ARG A 133 -8.57 -8.58 4.12
C ARG A 133 -9.38 -7.28 4.11
N ASP A 134 -8.74 -6.18 4.45
CA ASP A 134 -9.35 -4.85 4.51
C ASP A 134 -9.95 -4.40 3.16
N PRO A 135 -10.87 -3.42 3.16
CA PRO A 135 -11.61 -3.01 1.96
C PRO A 135 -10.77 -2.50 0.79
N LEU A 136 -9.55 -2.02 1.04
CA LEU A 136 -8.67 -1.45 0.01
C LEU A 136 -7.47 -2.35 -0.29
N GLY A 137 -7.29 -3.43 0.47
CA GLY A 137 -6.16 -4.33 0.38
C GLY A 137 -4.86 -3.68 0.84
N ILE A 138 -4.93 -2.71 1.77
CA ILE A 138 -3.77 -2.00 2.32
C ILE A 138 -2.78 -2.97 2.95
N ARG A 139 -3.27 -3.93 3.75
CA ARG A 139 -2.44 -5.01 4.25
C ARG A 139 -2.50 -6.20 3.29
N PRO A 140 -1.37 -6.80 2.94
CA PRO A 140 -1.32 -7.84 1.92
C PRO A 140 -1.72 -9.21 2.47
N LEU A 141 -2.42 -9.96 1.63
CA LEU A 141 -2.73 -11.36 1.84
C LEU A 141 -2.82 -12.05 0.47
N TYR A 142 -2.24 -13.24 0.38
CA TYR A 142 -2.21 -14.09 -0.80
C TYR A 142 -2.64 -15.48 -0.41
N TYR A 143 -3.11 -16.26 -1.37
CA TYR A 143 -3.50 -17.64 -1.14
C TYR A 143 -3.21 -18.53 -2.34
N GLY A 144 -3.16 -19.83 -2.10
CA GLY A 144 -3.09 -20.84 -3.15
C GLY A 144 -3.45 -22.20 -2.58
N LYS A 145 -3.76 -23.15 -3.47
CA LYS A 145 -4.01 -24.54 -3.07
C LYS A 145 -2.68 -25.25 -2.80
N SER A 146 -2.57 -25.87 -1.63
CA SER A 146 -1.42 -26.67 -1.26
C SER A 146 -1.19 -27.80 -2.25
N LYS A 147 0.07 -27.96 -2.67
CA LYS A 147 0.54 -29.09 -3.49
C LYS A 147 0.38 -30.45 -2.81
N SER A 148 0.21 -30.48 -1.49
CA SER A 148 0.30 -31.72 -0.71
C SER A 148 -1.06 -32.26 -0.21
N ASN A 149 -2.03 -31.40 0.06
CA ASN A 149 -3.26 -31.81 0.77
C ASN A 149 -4.57 -31.12 0.32
N ASP A 150 -4.58 -30.44 -0.84
CA ASP A 150 -5.73 -29.71 -1.44
C ASP A 150 -6.43 -28.70 -0.50
N THR A 151 -5.73 -28.22 0.53
CA THR A 151 -6.20 -27.12 1.39
C THR A 151 -5.66 -25.78 0.91
N TYR A 152 -6.31 -24.68 1.28
CA TYR A 152 -5.77 -23.35 1.02
C TYR A 152 -4.71 -22.97 2.06
N ILE A 153 -3.61 -22.40 1.57
CA ILE A 153 -2.59 -21.75 2.39
C ILE A 153 -2.73 -20.25 2.16
N PHE A 154 -2.80 -19.48 3.24
CA PHE A 154 -2.87 -18.02 3.22
C PHE A 154 -1.57 -17.45 3.78
N ALA A 155 -1.00 -16.42 3.15
CA ALA A 155 0.23 -15.78 3.61
C ALA A 155 0.30 -14.29 3.22
N SER A 156 1.04 -13.49 4.00
CA SER A 156 1.19 -12.04 3.71
C SER A 156 1.87 -11.73 2.38
N GLU A 157 2.80 -12.58 1.94
CA GLU A 157 3.60 -12.34 0.74
C GLU A 157 3.66 -13.57 -0.17
N PRO A 158 3.67 -13.38 -1.50
CA PRO A 158 3.68 -14.49 -2.44
C PRO A 158 4.98 -15.31 -2.37
N LYS A 159 6.12 -14.72 -1.99
CA LYS A 159 7.40 -15.46 -1.83
C LYS A 159 7.31 -16.61 -0.82
N ILE A 160 6.39 -16.51 0.15
CA ILE A 160 6.12 -17.56 1.13
C ILE A 160 5.41 -18.75 0.46
N LEU A 161 4.66 -18.54 -0.62
CA LEU A 161 3.80 -19.54 -1.25
C LEU A 161 4.44 -20.24 -2.46
N VAL A 162 5.47 -19.66 -3.09
CA VAL A 162 6.10 -20.18 -4.34
C VAL A 162 6.40 -21.69 -4.30
N ASP A 163 6.95 -22.19 -3.20
CA ASP A 163 7.33 -23.61 -3.07
C ASP A 163 6.21 -24.50 -2.48
N LEU A 164 5.06 -23.91 -2.12
CA LEU A 164 3.98 -24.55 -1.37
C LEU A 164 2.72 -24.79 -2.23
N VAL A 165 2.47 -23.93 -3.21
CA VAL A 165 1.25 -23.96 -4.04
C VAL A 165 1.60 -24.00 -5.53
N GLU A 166 0.64 -24.38 -6.39
CA GLU A 166 0.81 -24.29 -7.85
C GLU A 166 0.59 -22.86 -8.37
N ASP A 167 -0.57 -22.29 -8.06
CA ASP A 167 -0.95 -20.93 -8.44
C ASP A 167 -1.14 -20.07 -7.19
N ILE A 168 -0.61 -18.84 -7.26
CA ILE A 168 -0.71 -17.84 -6.19
C ILE A 168 -1.67 -16.75 -6.62
N PHE A 169 -2.67 -16.48 -5.79
CA PHE A 169 -3.65 -15.44 -6.02
C PHE A 169 -3.55 -14.36 -4.93
N PRO A 170 -3.63 -13.06 -5.27
CA PRO A 170 -3.88 -12.04 -4.28
C PRO A 170 -5.26 -12.29 -3.65
N PHE A 171 -5.34 -12.27 -2.32
CA PHE A 171 -6.63 -12.34 -1.63
C PHE A 171 -7.42 -11.06 -1.93
N PRO A 172 -8.68 -11.14 -2.38
CA PRO A 172 -9.42 -9.97 -2.84
C PRO A 172 -9.73 -8.98 -1.71
N PRO A 173 -9.52 -7.65 -1.92
CA PRO A 173 -9.86 -6.62 -0.94
C PRO A 173 -11.35 -6.59 -0.57
N GLY A 174 -11.67 -6.40 0.70
CA GLY A 174 -13.08 -6.33 1.15
C GLY A 174 -13.82 -7.66 1.12
N TYR A 175 -13.09 -8.78 1.14
CA TYR A 175 -13.64 -10.13 1.26
C TYR A 175 -13.19 -10.82 2.55
N TYR A 176 -13.96 -11.83 2.93
CA TYR A 176 -13.50 -12.90 3.81
C TYR A 176 -13.71 -14.27 3.15
N PHE A 177 -12.90 -15.24 3.54
CA PHE A 177 -13.07 -16.66 3.27
C PHE A 177 -13.63 -17.29 4.53
N ASP A 178 -14.79 -17.96 4.44
CA ASP A 178 -15.51 -18.53 5.59
C ASP A 178 -15.10 -19.97 5.95
N GLY A 179 -14.09 -20.51 5.25
CA GLY A 179 -13.71 -21.91 5.29
C GLY A 179 -14.11 -22.70 4.04
N GLU A 180 -15.03 -22.15 3.23
CA GLU A 180 -15.55 -22.82 2.02
C GLU A 180 -15.54 -21.90 0.80
N LYS A 181 -15.92 -20.62 0.96
CA LYS A 181 -16.06 -19.67 -0.13
C LYS A 181 -15.64 -18.26 0.26
N PHE A 182 -15.34 -17.45 -0.74
CA PHE A 182 -15.07 -16.02 -0.61
C PHE A 182 -16.37 -15.23 -0.63
N ILE A 183 -16.56 -14.36 0.36
CA ILE A 183 -17.74 -13.52 0.53
C ILE A 183 -17.29 -12.06 0.64
N GLN A 184 -17.82 -11.22 -0.25
CA GLN A 184 -17.58 -9.78 -0.20
C GLN A 184 -18.37 -9.17 0.96
N TYR A 185 -17.71 -8.39 1.80
CA TYR A 185 -18.34 -7.67 2.91
C TYR A 185 -18.29 -6.14 2.74
N SER A 186 -17.50 -5.64 1.79
CA SER A 186 -17.35 -4.21 1.52
C SER A 186 -17.44 -3.88 0.03
N PHE A 187 -18.09 -2.75 -0.25
CA PHE A 187 -18.38 -2.22 -1.60
C PHE A 187 -17.96 -0.75 -1.67
N ILE A 188 -16.75 -0.44 -1.22
CA ILE A 188 -16.32 0.95 -0.93
C ILE A 188 -16.30 1.86 -2.16
N THR A 189 -16.21 1.29 -3.36
CA THR A 189 -16.23 2.02 -4.65
C THR A 189 -17.58 1.95 -5.37
N ASP A 190 -18.47 1.01 -4.99
CA ASP A 190 -19.81 0.88 -5.58
C ASP A 190 -20.78 1.82 -4.84
N VAL A 191 -20.67 3.10 -5.16
CA VAL A 191 -21.40 4.16 -4.46
C VAL A 191 -22.28 4.97 -5.41
N GLU A 192 -23.37 5.48 -4.86
CA GLU A 192 -24.19 6.50 -5.51
C GLU A 192 -23.65 7.89 -5.20
N SER A 193 -23.68 8.78 -6.19
CA SER A 193 -23.33 10.18 -6.01
C SER A 193 -24.34 10.88 -5.09
N LYS A 194 -23.89 11.41 -3.97
CA LYS A 194 -24.72 12.07 -2.93
C LYS A 194 -24.33 13.51 -2.67
N HIS A 195 -23.07 13.88 -2.90
CA HIS A 195 -22.53 15.18 -2.46
C HIS A 195 -22.30 16.12 -3.65
N THR A 196 -23.13 17.16 -3.77
CA THR A 196 -23.14 18.09 -4.92
C THR A 196 -22.74 19.53 -4.58
N ARG A 197 -22.86 19.94 -3.30
CA ARG A 197 -22.61 21.32 -2.88
C ARG A 197 -21.13 21.54 -2.55
N MET A 198 -20.46 22.30 -3.42
CA MET A 198 -19.02 22.57 -3.37
C MET A 198 -18.48 22.91 -1.97
N ARG A 199 -19.08 23.90 -1.28
CA ARG A 199 -18.60 24.33 0.05
C ARG A 199 -18.68 23.24 1.11
N ASP A 200 -19.72 22.40 1.06
CA ASP A 200 -19.90 21.31 2.02
C ASP A 200 -18.88 20.19 1.71
N VAL A 201 -18.64 19.93 0.42
CA VAL A 201 -17.62 18.99 -0.05
C VAL A 201 -16.21 19.40 0.37
N GLU A 202 -15.82 20.65 0.14
CA GLU A 202 -14.52 21.18 0.57
C GLU A 202 -14.32 21.02 2.09
N LYS A 203 -15.33 21.40 2.89
CA LYS A 203 -15.29 21.27 4.35
C LYS A 203 -15.18 19.82 4.82
N ASN A 204 -15.92 18.90 4.18
CA ASN A 204 -15.92 17.49 4.56
C ASN A 204 -14.64 16.77 4.12
N ILE A 205 -14.09 17.07 2.94
CA ILE A 205 -12.77 16.59 2.52
C ILE A 205 -11.72 16.99 3.56
N HIS A 206 -11.72 18.27 3.97
CA HIS A 206 -10.82 18.77 4.99
C HIS A 206 -10.98 18.01 6.30
N SER A 207 -12.20 17.95 6.84
CA SER A 207 -12.48 17.35 8.15
C SER A 207 -12.15 15.85 8.17
N LEU A 208 -12.51 15.12 7.12
CA LEU A 208 -12.30 13.67 7.03
C LEU A 208 -10.83 13.32 6.82
N LEU A 209 -10.06 14.09 6.04
CA LEU A 209 -8.63 13.84 5.90
C LEU A 209 -7.87 14.18 7.20
N VAL A 210 -8.25 15.27 7.87
CA VAL A 210 -7.69 15.61 9.19
C VAL A 210 -7.93 14.47 10.19
N GLU A 211 -9.13 13.90 10.18
CA GLU A 211 -9.49 12.76 11.00
C GLU A 211 -8.75 11.48 10.59
N GLY A 212 -8.60 11.21 9.29
CA GLY A 212 -7.84 10.08 8.76
C GLY A 212 -6.36 10.12 9.17
N VAL A 213 -5.75 11.30 9.20
CA VAL A 213 -4.40 11.50 9.74
C VAL A 213 -4.40 11.31 11.26
N ARG A 214 -5.32 11.95 12.00
CA ARG A 214 -5.40 11.87 13.46
C ARG A 214 -5.44 10.43 13.96
N LYS A 215 -6.28 9.59 13.36
CA LYS A 215 -6.41 8.17 13.72
C LYS A 215 -5.10 7.39 13.53
N ARG A 216 -4.34 7.72 12.49
CA ARG A 216 -3.06 7.09 12.15
C ARG A 216 -1.86 7.61 12.94
N LEU A 217 -2.06 8.62 13.79
CA LEU A 217 -1.03 9.10 14.73
C LEU A 217 -1.01 8.34 16.06
N ASP A 218 -1.99 7.48 16.35
CA ASP A 218 -1.98 6.62 17.54
C ASP A 218 -0.98 5.47 17.36
N SER A 219 0.19 5.57 17.99
CA SER A 219 1.28 4.59 17.89
C SER A 219 2.07 4.61 19.20
N ASP A 220 2.40 3.43 19.73
CA ASP A 220 3.34 3.33 20.85
C ASP A 220 4.81 3.35 20.37
N ALA A 221 5.05 3.19 19.06
CA ALA A 221 6.37 3.26 18.42
C ALA A 221 6.62 4.61 17.69
N PRO A 222 7.90 5.00 17.45
CA PRO A 222 8.24 6.25 16.78
C PRO A 222 7.70 6.36 15.35
N ILE A 223 7.19 7.55 15.02
CA ILE A 223 6.53 7.87 13.74
C ILE A 223 7.40 8.84 12.93
N GLY A 224 7.62 8.50 11.65
CA GLY A 224 8.18 9.36 10.63
C GLY A 224 7.22 9.60 9.47
N PHE A 225 7.60 10.49 8.55
CA PHE A 225 6.76 10.92 7.45
C PHE A 225 7.57 10.98 6.15
N LEU A 226 7.02 10.42 5.08
CA LEU A 226 7.60 10.60 3.75
C LEU A 226 7.16 11.96 3.20
N LEU A 227 8.11 12.82 2.84
CA LEU A 227 7.87 14.18 2.36
C LEU A 227 8.55 14.39 1.00
N SER A 228 7.79 14.36 -0.08
CA SER A 228 8.30 14.64 -1.43
C SER A 228 8.21 16.11 -1.85
N GLY A 229 7.52 16.96 -1.07
CA GLY A 229 7.16 18.31 -1.52
C GLY A 229 6.03 18.35 -2.56
N GLY A 230 5.46 17.19 -2.92
CA GLY A 230 4.20 17.11 -3.64
C GLY A 230 3.00 17.43 -2.74
N LEU A 231 1.84 17.75 -3.34
CA LEU A 231 0.64 18.14 -2.60
C LEU A 231 0.26 17.15 -1.48
N ASP A 232 0.26 15.86 -1.79
CA ASP A 232 -0.38 14.84 -0.96
C ASP A 232 0.41 14.54 0.32
N SER A 233 1.71 14.24 0.18
CA SER A 233 2.63 14.03 1.29
C SER A 233 2.77 15.29 2.16
N SER A 234 2.79 16.47 1.52
CA SER A 234 2.87 17.76 2.22
C SER A 234 1.62 18.02 3.06
N LEU A 235 0.42 17.70 2.57
CA LEU A 235 -0.81 17.82 3.34
C LEU A 235 -0.81 16.88 4.56
N VAL A 236 -0.38 15.63 4.40
CA VAL A 236 -0.25 14.69 5.53
C VAL A 236 0.71 15.24 6.59
N CYS A 237 1.89 15.71 6.18
CA CYS A 237 2.88 16.31 7.10
C CYS A 237 2.34 17.56 7.79
N SER A 238 1.65 18.44 7.06
CA SER A 238 1.08 19.68 7.60
C SER A 238 -0.01 19.42 8.64
N ILE A 239 -0.94 18.51 8.33
CA ILE A 239 -2.00 18.11 9.26
C ILE A 239 -1.38 17.50 10.52
N ALA A 240 -0.42 16.58 10.37
CA ALA A 240 0.25 15.94 11.51
C ALA A 240 0.98 16.96 12.38
N THR A 241 1.71 17.90 11.79
CA THR A 241 2.40 18.98 12.51
C THR A 241 1.43 19.83 13.33
N LYS A 242 0.28 20.21 12.76
CA LYS A 242 -0.76 20.98 13.45
C LYS A 242 -1.40 20.21 14.61
N ILE A 243 -1.63 18.91 14.45
CA ILE A 243 -2.22 18.05 15.50
C ILE A 243 -1.21 17.84 16.63
N LEU A 244 0.02 17.44 16.30
CA LEU A 244 1.04 17.06 17.28
C LEU A 244 1.66 18.27 17.99
N LYS A 245 1.65 19.46 17.36
CA LYS A 245 2.22 20.71 17.88
C LYS A 245 3.69 20.59 18.31
N LYS A 246 4.42 19.70 17.65
CA LYS A 246 5.86 19.48 17.79
C LYS A 246 6.48 19.19 16.42
N PRO A 247 7.79 19.42 16.23
CA PRO A 247 8.48 18.97 15.03
C PRO A 247 8.28 17.47 14.81
N ILE A 248 8.00 17.10 13.57
CA ILE A 248 7.92 15.71 13.10
C ILE A 248 9.19 15.35 12.31
N GLU A 249 9.53 14.07 12.25
CA GLU A 249 10.63 13.55 11.43
C GLU A 249 10.16 13.36 9.98
N THR A 250 10.76 14.09 9.03
CA THR A 250 10.40 14.01 7.61
C THR A 250 11.57 13.55 6.76
N PHE A 251 11.30 12.69 5.78
CA PHE A 251 12.32 12.06 4.95
C PHE A 251 12.01 12.27 3.47
N ALA A 252 13.02 12.68 2.71
CA ALA A 252 12.96 12.85 1.26
C ALA A 252 14.16 12.17 0.59
N ILE A 253 14.01 11.79 -0.68
CA ILE A 253 15.07 11.17 -1.47
C ILE A 253 15.17 11.82 -2.85
N GLY A 254 16.39 11.92 -3.39
CA GLY A 254 16.63 12.39 -4.74
C GLY A 254 17.92 11.86 -5.36
N MET A 255 17.99 11.88 -6.69
CA MET A 255 19.19 11.54 -7.46
C MET A 255 20.26 12.61 -7.28
N GLU A 256 21.54 12.21 -7.19
CA GLU A 256 22.68 13.13 -7.08
C GLU A 256 22.71 14.16 -8.23
N LYS A 257 22.33 13.75 -9.44
CA LYS A 257 22.40 14.58 -10.65
C LYS A 257 21.32 15.67 -10.70
N ASP A 258 20.10 15.35 -10.27
CA ASP A 258 18.90 16.15 -10.58
C ASP A 258 17.73 15.96 -9.60
N ALA A 259 18.01 16.01 -8.29
CA ALA A 259 17.02 15.94 -7.21
C ALA A 259 16.03 17.14 -7.14
N ILE A 260 15.11 17.24 -8.11
CA ILE A 260 14.13 18.33 -8.19
C ILE A 260 13.23 18.39 -6.95
N ASP A 261 12.73 17.26 -6.46
CA ASP A 261 11.78 17.26 -5.35
C ASP A 261 12.39 17.57 -3.98
N LEU A 262 13.70 17.36 -3.78
CA LEU A 262 14.35 17.74 -2.52
C LEU A 262 14.21 19.22 -2.23
N LYS A 263 14.27 20.08 -3.26
CA LYS A 263 14.01 21.52 -3.12
C LYS A 263 12.63 21.80 -2.53
N TYR A 264 11.59 21.13 -3.04
CA TYR A 264 10.21 21.35 -2.62
C TYR A 264 9.92 20.69 -1.27
N ALA A 265 10.48 19.50 -1.02
CA ALA A 265 10.43 18.85 0.28
C ALA A 265 11.04 19.77 1.34
N LYS A 266 12.19 20.38 1.05
CA LYS A 266 12.84 21.36 1.90
C LYS A 266 11.99 22.61 2.14
N GLU A 267 11.36 23.18 1.11
CA GLU A 267 10.46 24.33 1.25
C GLU A 267 9.30 24.02 2.22
N VAL A 268 8.71 22.83 2.10
CA VAL A 268 7.63 22.38 2.98
C VAL A 268 8.15 22.12 4.40
N ALA A 269 9.31 21.46 4.52
CA ALA A 269 9.94 21.20 5.82
C ALA A 269 10.28 22.49 6.57
N ASP A 270 10.84 23.49 5.88
CA ASP A 270 11.17 24.80 6.46
C ASP A 270 9.90 25.55 6.88
N TYR A 271 8.82 25.48 6.08
CA TYR A 271 7.51 26.08 6.41
C TYR A 271 6.89 25.42 7.65
N LEU A 272 6.93 24.08 7.72
CA LEU A 272 6.34 23.29 8.80
C LEU A 272 7.26 23.16 10.04
N LYS A 273 8.54 23.54 9.92
CA LYS A 273 9.58 23.41 10.94
C LYS A 273 9.78 21.96 11.40
N THR A 274 9.90 21.05 10.43
CA THR A 274 10.13 19.62 10.69
C THR A 274 11.62 19.31 10.88
N ASN A 275 11.93 18.20 11.53
CA ASN A 275 13.26 17.62 11.51
C ASN A 275 13.43 16.89 10.19
N HIS A 276 14.04 17.56 9.20
CA HIS A 276 14.09 17.09 7.82
C HIS A 276 15.39 16.37 7.49
N HIS A 277 15.27 15.23 6.82
CA HIS A 277 16.36 14.38 6.38
C HIS A 277 16.27 14.18 4.87
N GLU A 278 17.36 14.50 4.16
CA GLU A 278 17.48 14.34 2.72
C GLU A 278 18.45 13.20 2.41
N VAL A 279 18.02 12.25 1.59
CA VAL A 279 18.82 11.11 1.14
C VAL A 279 19.18 11.29 -0.32
N ILE A 280 20.47 11.23 -0.64
CA ILE A 280 20.97 11.29 -2.02
C ILE A 280 21.35 9.89 -2.47
N ILE A 281 20.90 9.51 -3.67
CA ILE A 281 21.22 8.23 -4.31
C ILE A 281 21.91 8.42 -5.67
N THR A 282 22.66 7.39 -6.05
CA THR A 282 23.39 7.31 -7.32
C THR A 282 22.72 6.34 -8.29
N ILE A 283 23.18 6.32 -9.54
CA ILE A 283 22.77 5.31 -10.52
C ILE A 283 23.13 3.89 -10.05
N ASP A 284 24.28 3.71 -9.39
CA ASP A 284 24.72 2.41 -8.91
C ASP A 284 23.78 1.89 -7.82
N ASP A 285 23.29 2.76 -6.93
CA ASP A 285 22.27 2.40 -5.93
C ASP A 285 20.96 1.97 -6.61
N VAL A 286 20.55 2.68 -7.65
CA VAL A 286 19.34 2.36 -8.43
C VAL A 286 19.49 0.98 -9.07
N ILE A 287 20.51 0.77 -9.90
CA ILE A 287 20.67 -0.48 -10.67
C ILE A 287 20.92 -1.69 -9.76
N SER A 288 21.75 -1.54 -8.72
CA SER A 288 22.04 -2.64 -7.79
C SER A 288 20.84 -3.05 -6.93
N SER A 289 19.86 -2.17 -6.75
CA SER A 289 18.64 -2.47 -5.97
C SER A 289 17.51 -3.12 -6.78
N LEU A 290 17.54 -3.04 -8.12
CA LEU A 290 16.42 -3.47 -8.99
C LEU A 290 15.96 -4.90 -8.72
N GLU A 291 16.91 -5.84 -8.61
CA GLU A 291 16.60 -7.25 -8.40
C GLU A 291 15.90 -7.49 -7.05
N GLU A 292 16.42 -6.89 -5.97
CA GLU A 292 15.83 -7.01 -4.64
C GLU A 292 14.46 -6.33 -4.56
N VAL A 293 14.31 -5.17 -5.20
CA VAL A 293 13.03 -4.45 -5.28
C VAL A 293 11.98 -5.31 -5.99
N ILE A 294 12.31 -5.89 -7.15
CA ILE A 294 11.38 -6.75 -7.90
C ILE A 294 11.04 -8.02 -7.12
N TYR A 295 12.04 -8.64 -6.48
CA TYR A 295 11.83 -9.78 -5.59
C TYR A 295 10.85 -9.45 -4.47
N ASN A 296 11.01 -8.31 -3.80
CA ASN A 296 10.14 -7.91 -2.69
C ASN A 296 8.74 -7.51 -3.14
N LEU A 297 8.62 -6.79 -4.26
CA LEU A 297 7.33 -6.36 -4.80
C LEU A 297 6.49 -7.53 -5.32
N ALA A 298 7.14 -8.53 -5.92
CA ALA A 298 6.47 -9.59 -6.66
C ALA A 298 5.59 -9.04 -7.81
N THR A 299 6.15 -8.12 -8.59
CA THR A 299 5.50 -7.53 -9.76
C THR A 299 6.52 -7.32 -10.88
N TYR A 300 6.02 -7.20 -12.12
CA TYR A 300 6.79 -6.82 -13.30
C TYR A 300 6.35 -5.44 -13.85
N ASP A 301 5.42 -4.76 -13.17
CA ASP A 301 4.86 -3.49 -13.63
C ASP A 301 5.90 -2.35 -13.61
N ILE A 302 6.03 -1.68 -14.75
CA ILE A 302 7.02 -0.61 -14.99
C ILE A 302 6.84 0.54 -13.99
N THR A 303 5.61 1.05 -13.85
CA THR A 303 5.30 2.21 -12.99
C THR A 303 5.64 1.90 -11.55
N THR A 304 5.19 0.73 -11.09
CA THR A 304 5.38 0.26 -9.72
C THR A 304 6.87 0.11 -9.44
N ILE A 305 7.65 -0.56 -10.30
CA ILE A 305 9.09 -0.79 -10.08
C ILE A 305 9.87 0.53 -10.06
N ARG A 306 9.69 1.40 -11.08
CA ARG A 306 10.38 2.70 -11.15
C ARG A 306 10.15 3.53 -9.88
N ALA A 307 8.91 3.62 -9.42
CA ALA A 307 8.57 4.37 -8.20
C ALA A 307 9.06 3.67 -6.91
N SER A 308 9.17 2.34 -6.93
CA SER A 308 9.56 1.55 -5.76
C SER A 308 11.05 1.64 -5.45
N VAL A 309 11.92 1.85 -6.43
CA VAL A 309 13.37 1.92 -6.19
C VAL A 309 13.72 3.04 -5.20
N GLY A 310 13.30 4.28 -5.49
CA GLY A 310 13.53 5.41 -4.58
C GLY A 310 12.86 5.22 -3.22
N MET A 311 11.63 4.68 -3.20
CA MET A 311 10.92 4.43 -1.95
C MET A 311 11.61 3.36 -1.09
N TYR A 312 12.08 2.27 -1.70
CA TYR A 312 12.80 1.20 -1.03
C TYR A 312 14.13 1.70 -0.45
N LEU A 313 14.92 2.43 -1.24
CA LEU A 313 16.20 2.98 -0.78
C LEU A 313 16.01 3.99 0.37
N LEU A 314 14.97 4.82 0.31
CA LEU A 314 14.62 5.73 1.40
C LEU A 314 14.21 4.97 2.67
N CYS A 315 13.39 3.93 2.53
CA CYS A 315 12.96 3.10 3.67
C CYS A 315 14.14 2.32 4.28
N LYS A 316 15.06 1.84 3.45
CA LYS A 316 16.30 1.21 3.89
C LYS A 316 17.15 2.17 4.71
N TYR A 317 17.35 3.40 4.21
CA TYR A 317 18.05 4.44 4.95
C TYR A 317 17.38 4.72 6.31
N ILE A 318 16.06 4.89 6.35
CA ILE A 318 15.30 5.14 7.59
C ILE A 318 15.51 4.01 8.58
N HIS A 319 15.41 2.76 8.13
CA HIS A 319 15.61 1.57 8.97
C HIS A 319 17.02 1.49 9.55
N GLU A 320 18.04 1.77 8.74
CA GLU A 320 19.44 1.62 9.12
C GLU A 320 19.96 2.79 9.98
N ASN A 321 19.34 3.98 9.88
CA ASN A 321 19.87 5.21 10.47
C ASN A 321 18.98 5.85 11.54
N THR A 322 17.77 5.31 11.81
CA THR A 322 16.82 5.89 12.76
C THR A 322 16.13 4.83 13.62
N ASP A 323 15.38 5.27 14.63
CA ASP A 323 14.51 4.42 15.45
C ASP A 323 13.04 4.44 14.97
N ILE A 324 12.75 5.08 13.83
CA ILE A 324 11.41 5.12 13.24
C ILE A 324 10.93 3.72 12.93
N LYS A 325 9.67 3.44 13.25
CA LYS A 325 9.00 2.17 12.97
C LYS A 325 7.72 2.33 12.15
N VAL A 326 7.09 3.50 12.20
CA VAL A 326 5.85 3.81 11.48
C VAL A 326 6.10 4.97 10.51
N LEU A 327 5.67 4.83 9.26
CA LEU A 327 5.76 5.85 8.23
C LEU A 327 4.37 6.20 7.70
N LEU A 328 4.02 7.49 7.76
CA LEU A 328 2.84 8.02 7.06
C LEU A 328 3.21 8.47 5.64
N THR A 329 2.34 8.16 4.69
CA THR A 329 2.54 8.46 3.27
C THR A 329 1.32 9.16 2.64
N GLY A 330 1.48 9.72 1.44
CA GLY A 330 0.42 10.43 0.70
C GLY A 330 -0.28 9.59 -0.40
N GLU A 331 -0.12 8.27 -0.39
CA GLU A 331 -0.68 7.33 -1.38
C GLU A 331 -2.21 7.37 -1.42
N ILE A 332 -2.86 6.79 -2.44
CA ILE A 332 -4.33 6.71 -2.60
C ILE A 332 -4.98 8.04 -3.03
N SER A 333 -4.29 9.17 -2.85
CA SER A 333 -4.80 10.49 -3.21
C SER A 333 -5.04 10.66 -4.72
N ASP A 334 -4.14 10.14 -5.57
CA ASP A 334 -4.26 10.30 -7.02
C ASP A 334 -5.39 9.45 -7.62
N GLU A 335 -5.63 8.26 -7.07
CA GLU A 335 -6.71 7.36 -7.46
C GLU A 335 -8.09 7.96 -7.16
N LEU A 336 -8.19 8.74 -6.09
CA LEU A 336 -9.42 9.41 -5.66
C LEU A 336 -9.70 10.73 -6.42
N PHE A 337 -8.66 11.55 -6.62
CA PHE A 337 -8.78 12.92 -7.13
C PHE A 337 -8.25 13.12 -8.55
N GLY A 338 -7.66 12.07 -9.14
CA GLY A 338 -7.23 12.03 -10.53
C GLY A 338 -5.71 12.18 -10.72
N TYR A 339 -5.19 11.40 -11.67
CA TYR A 339 -3.87 11.56 -12.27
C TYR A 339 -3.87 12.63 -13.36
N LYS A 340 -2.68 12.95 -13.88
CA LYS A 340 -2.55 13.87 -15.02
C LYS A 340 -3.31 13.44 -16.27
N TYR A 341 -3.39 12.14 -16.56
CA TYR A 341 -4.18 11.65 -17.70
C TYR A 341 -5.69 11.75 -17.48
N THR A 342 -6.16 11.91 -16.24
CA THR A 342 -7.59 12.07 -15.96
C THR A 342 -8.14 13.42 -16.41
N ASP A 343 -7.27 14.38 -16.73
CA ASP A 343 -7.65 15.61 -17.44
C ASP A 343 -8.20 15.33 -18.85
N TYR A 344 -7.88 14.16 -19.43
CA TYR A 344 -8.42 13.70 -20.71
C TYR A 344 -9.72 12.89 -20.58
N ALA A 345 -10.26 12.72 -19.37
CA ALA A 345 -11.52 12.02 -19.18
C ALA A 345 -12.63 12.66 -20.04
N PRO A 346 -13.31 11.91 -20.93
CA PRO A 346 -14.27 12.47 -21.87
C PRO A 346 -15.46 13.17 -21.21
N ASN A 347 -15.85 12.71 -20.02
CA ASN A 347 -16.95 13.24 -19.22
C ASN A 347 -16.77 12.82 -17.74
N PRO A 348 -17.55 13.40 -16.82
CA PRO A 348 -17.50 13.06 -15.39
C PRO A 348 -17.72 11.58 -15.09
N GLU A 349 -18.60 10.90 -15.84
CA GLU A 349 -18.91 9.49 -15.63
C GLU A 349 -17.70 8.59 -15.95
N GLU A 350 -16.95 8.89 -17.00
CA GLU A 350 -15.70 8.20 -17.34
C GLU A 350 -14.59 8.47 -16.30
N PHE A 351 -14.50 9.70 -15.76
CA PHE A 351 -13.60 9.99 -14.64
C PHE A 351 -13.94 9.13 -13.42
N GLN A 352 -15.22 9.02 -13.06
CA GLN A 352 -15.67 8.20 -11.94
C GLN A 352 -15.36 6.71 -12.14
N LYS A 353 -15.61 6.18 -13.36
CA LYS A 353 -15.29 4.79 -13.70
C LYS A 353 -13.79 4.50 -13.56
N GLU A 354 -12.95 5.43 -14.03
CA GLU A 354 -11.51 5.29 -13.90
C GLU A 354 -11.07 5.34 -12.43
N SER A 355 -11.57 6.29 -11.64
CA SER A 355 -11.29 6.38 -10.20
C SER A 355 -11.71 5.10 -9.46
N LYS A 356 -12.91 4.57 -9.74
CA LYS A 356 -13.36 3.27 -9.21
C LYS A 356 -12.40 2.15 -9.58
N LYS A 357 -12.06 2.01 -10.87
CA LYS A 357 -11.13 0.99 -11.34
C LYS A 357 -9.80 1.09 -10.59
N ARG A 358 -9.25 2.29 -10.43
CA ARG A 358 -7.94 2.49 -9.79
C ARG A 358 -7.97 2.16 -8.30
N ILE A 359 -9.04 2.50 -7.59
CA ILE A 359 -9.21 2.08 -6.19
C ILE A 359 -9.40 0.56 -6.07
N ASP A 360 -10.20 -0.06 -6.94
CA ASP A 360 -10.42 -1.52 -6.91
C ASP A 360 -9.11 -2.30 -7.18
N GLU A 361 -8.24 -1.75 -8.02
CA GLU A 361 -7.00 -2.41 -8.46
C GLU A 361 -5.76 -1.99 -7.63
N ILE A 362 -5.85 -0.97 -6.77
CA ILE A 362 -4.72 -0.32 -6.11
C ILE A 362 -3.82 -1.28 -5.31
N HIS A 363 -4.41 -2.36 -4.80
CA HIS A 363 -3.73 -3.41 -4.04
C HIS A 363 -2.69 -4.20 -4.84
N MET A 364 -2.64 -4.04 -6.16
CA MET A 364 -1.65 -4.63 -7.06
C MET A 364 -0.56 -3.62 -7.50
N TYR A 365 -0.71 -2.33 -7.17
CA TYR A 365 0.15 -1.25 -7.68
C TYR A 365 0.63 -0.35 -6.53
N ASP A 366 0.10 0.86 -6.37
CA ASP A 366 0.60 1.87 -5.42
C ASP A 366 0.57 1.40 -3.97
N VAL A 367 -0.50 0.72 -3.55
CA VAL A 367 -0.58 0.13 -2.19
C VAL A 367 0.38 -1.05 -2.04
N LEU A 368 0.59 -1.85 -3.10
CA LEU A 368 1.58 -2.92 -3.11
C LEU A 368 2.99 -2.35 -2.93
N ARG A 369 3.36 -1.32 -3.70
CA ARG A 369 4.63 -0.60 -3.57
C ARG A 369 4.80 -0.05 -2.16
N ALA A 370 3.81 0.68 -1.67
CA ALA A 370 3.88 1.32 -0.37
C ALA A 370 4.10 0.30 0.75
N ASP A 371 3.33 -0.79 0.76
CA ASP A 371 3.54 -1.86 1.73
C ASP A 371 4.91 -2.52 1.58
N ARG A 372 5.31 -2.94 0.37
CA ARG A 372 6.51 -3.76 0.17
C ARG A 372 7.80 -3.00 0.38
N CYS A 373 7.91 -1.76 -0.10
CA CYS A 373 9.10 -0.94 0.11
C CYS A 373 9.32 -0.63 1.61
N ILE A 374 8.24 -0.38 2.35
CA ILE A 374 8.30 -0.06 3.78
C ILE A 374 8.53 -1.33 4.61
N SER A 375 7.73 -2.37 4.38
CA SER A 375 7.78 -3.59 5.19
C SER A 375 9.02 -4.46 4.95
N SER A 376 9.61 -4.43 3.76
CA SER A 376 10.90 -5.12 3.51
C SER A 376 12.07 -4.52 4.29
N ASN A 377 11.87 -3.35 4.88
CA ASN A 377 12.82 -2.65 5.74
C ASN A 377 12.36 -2.59 7.20
N SER A 378 11.55 -3.55 7.68
CA SER A 378 11.09 -3.60 9.08
C SER A 378 10.31 -2.36 9.56
N LEU A 379 9.60 -1.69 8.67
CA LEU A 379 8.77 -0.52 8.97
C LEU A 379 7.28 -0.81 8.72
N GLU A 380 6.39 0.03 9.23
CA GLU A 380 4.95 0.00 8.97
C GLU A 380 4.50 1.20 8.14
N ALA A 381 3.69 0.95 7.12
CA ALA A 381 3.06 2.00 6.32
C ALA A 381 1.69 2.35 6.89
N ARG A 382 1.35 3.63 6.94
CA ARG A 382 0.00 4.14 7.21
C ARG A 382 -0.41 5.14 6.14
N VAL A 383 -1.59 4.98 5.57
CA VAL A 383 -2.06 5.73 4.39
C VAL A 383 -3.33 6.54 4.71
N PRO A 384 -3.23 7.79 5.21
CA PRO A 384 -4.40 8.58 5.62
C PRO A 384 -5.46 8.83 4.55
N PHE A 385 -5.08 8.92 3.27
CA PHE A 385 -6.04 9.01 2.17
C PHE A 385 -6.80 7.69 1.93
N GLY A 386 -6.30 6.57 2.44
CA GLY A 386 -6.98 5.27 2.49
C GLY A 386 -7.96 5.11 3.64
N ASP A 387 -8.25 6.18 4.38
CA ASP A 387 -9.25 6.14 5.43
C ASP A 387 -10.64 5.77 4.88
N LEU A 388 -11.30 4.76 5.46
CA LEU A 388 -12.53 4.21 4.87
C LEU A 388 -13.65 5.26 4.79
N ALA A 389 -13.75 6.15 5.78
CA ALA A 389 -14.73 7.24 5.76
C ALA A 389 -14.38 8.30 4.70
N PHE A 390 -13.09 8.63 4.57
CA PHE A 390 -12.61 9.57 3.54
C PHE A 390 -12.82 9.02 2.12
N VAL A 391 -12.36 7.79 1.85
CA VAL A 391 -12.52 7.14 0.53
C VAL A 391 -13.98 7.08 0.15
N LYS A 392 -14.83 6.54 1.04
CA LYS A 392 -16.27 6.44 0.78
C LYS A 392 -16.88 7.81 0.47
N TYR A 393 -16.54 8.83 1.25
CA TYR A 393 -17.03 10.19 1.01
C TYR A 393 -16.61 10.73 -0.35
N VAL A 394 -15.33 10.60 -0.72
CA VAL A 394 -14.81 11.11 -1.99
C VAL A 394 -15.37 10.36 -3.20
N MET A 395 -15.61 9.05 -3.06
CA MET A 395 -16.27 8.25 -4.08
C MET A 395 -17.74 8.68 -4.28
N GLU A 396 -18.43 9.12 -3.20
CA GLU A 396 -19.82 9.62 -3.22
C GLU A 396 -19.96 11.08 -3.72
N ILE A 397 -18.86 11.81 -3.98
CA ILE A 397 -18.91 13.16 -4.56
C ILE A 397 -19.37 13.10 -6.02
N ASP A 398 -20.27 14.02 -6.40
CA ASP A 398 -20.69 14.18 -7.80
C ASP A 398 -19.46 14.38 -8.70
N PRO A 399 -19.21 13.49 -9.67
CA PRO A 399 -18.02 13.58 -10.49
C PRO A 399 -17.93 14.89 -11.28
N LYS A 400 -19.05 15.59 -11.55
CA LYS A 400 -19.06 16.91 -12.21
C LYS A 400 -18.26 17.96 -11.45
N ILE A 401 -18.22 17.87 -10.12
CA ILE A 401 -17.45 18.81 -9.29
C ILE A 401 -16.04 18.31 -8.99
N LYS A 402 -15.72 17.03 -9.28
CA LYS A 402 -14.36 16.48 -9.21
C LYS A 402 -13.50 16.82 -10.42
N MET A 403 -14.12 16.98 -11.59
CA MET A 403 -13.44 17.36 -12.83
C MET A 403 -12.55 18.59 -12.64
N ASN A 404 -11.39 18.60 -13.29
CA ASN A 404 -10.44 19.71 -13.26
C ASN A 404 -11.09 21.00 -13.82
N ARG A 405 -10.87 22.14 -13.13
CA ARG A 405 -11.49 23.44 -13.46
C ARG A 405 -10.50 24.53 -13.89
N TYR A 406 -9.20 24.30 -13.73
CA TYR A 406 -8.17 25.34 -13.82
C TYR A 406 -6.79 24.77 -14.22
N ASN A 407 -6.80 23.67 -14.97
CA ASN A 407 -5.61 22.95 -15.44
C ASN A 407 -4.65 22.54 -14.32
N LYS A 408 -5.17 22.33 -13.10
CA LYS A 408 -4.45 21.76 -11.97
C LYS A 408 -5.27 20.64 -11.39
N GLY A 409 -4.76 19.42 -11.47
CA GLY A 409 -5.40 18.24 -10.90
C GLY A 409 -5.67 18.39 -9.40
N LYS A 410 -6.58 17.56 -8.87
CA LYS A 410 -6.98 17.58 -7.45
C LYS A 410 -7.56 18.92 -6.97
N TYR A 411 -8.39 19.55 -7.81
CA TYR A 411 -9.03 20.83 -7.51
C TYR A 411 -9.68 20.88 -6.13
N LEU A 412 -10.56 19.91 -5.82
CA LEU A 412 -11.28 19.87 -4.55
C LEU A 412 -10.36 19.73 -3.35
N LEU A 413 -9.32 18.89 -3.44
CA LEU A 413 -8.36 18.70 -2.37
C LEU A 413 -7.59 20.00 -2.09
N ARG A 414 -7.13 20.69 -3.13
CA ARG A 414 -6.42 21.97 -2.98
C ARG A 414 -7.33 23.04 -2.35
N LYS A 415 -8.60 23.10 -2.77
CA LYS A 415 -9.60 24.01 -2.20
C LYS A 415 -9.90 23.72 -0.73
N ALA A 416 -10.03 22.44 -0.36
CA ALA A 416 -10.27 22.02 1.01
C ALA A 416 -9.16 22.45 1.99
N PHE A 417 -7.93 22.68 1.49
CA PHE A 417 -6.77 23.02 2.30
C PHE A 417 -6.18 24.41 1.99
N GLU A 418 -6.98 25.32 1.43
CA GLU A 418 -6.63 26.74 1.39
C GLU A 418 -6.43 27.30 2.81
N GLY A 419 -5.51 28.26 2.96
CA GLY A 419 -5.18 28.86 4.25
C GLY A 419 -3.74 28.60 4.64
N ASP A 420 -3.53 28.19 5.89
CA ASP A 420 -2.20 28.11 6.54
C ASP A 420 -1.68 26.66 6.65
N TYR A 421 -2.10 25.78 5.74
CA TYR A 421 -1.62 24.39 5.68
C TYR A 421 -0.30 24.27 4.92
N LEU A 422 -0.16 24.95 3.79
CA LEU A 422 1.03 24.87 2.93
C LEU A 422 1.35 26.24 2.34
N PRO A 423 2.61 26.47 1.92
CA PRO A 423 2.92 27.59 1.04
C PRO A 423 2.02 27.56 -0.19
N LYS A 424 1.56 28.73 -0.64
CA LYS A 424 0.64 28.84 -1.78
C LYS A 424 1.21 28.16 -3.05
N ASP A 425 2.52 28.29 -3.27
CA ASP A 425 3.17 27.75 -4.44
C ASP A 425 3.23 26.22 -4.41
N ILE A 426 3.38 25.61 -3.23
CA ILE A 426 3.24 24.16 -3.03
C ILE A 426 1.79 23.71 -3.19
N LEU A 427 0.84 24.39 -2.53
CA LEU A 427 -0.58 24.05 -2.58
C LEU A 427 -1.14 24.04 -4.00
N TYR A 428 -0.59 24.86 -4.90
CA TYR A 428 -0.98 24.91 -6.31
C TYR A 428 0.12 24.45 -7.27
N ARG A 429 1.14 23.72 -6.81
CA ARG A 429 2.17 23.14 -7.70
C ARG A 429 1.55 22.13 -8.66
N GLU A 430 2.04 22.09 -9.90
CA GLU A 430 1.65 21.02 -10.83
C GLU A 430 2.15 19.64 -10.33
N LYS A 431 1.49 18.56 -10.77
CA LYS A 431 1.81 17.20 -10.33
C LYS A 431 3.02 16.66 -11.09
N ALA A 432 4.01 16.18 -10.33
CA ALA A 432 5.07 15.28 -10.81
C ALA A 432 4.80 13.85 -10.32
N ALA A 433 5.11 12.84 -11.14
CA ALA A 433 5.06 11.44 -10.71
C ALA A 433 6.23 11.13 -9.76
N PHE A 434 6.13 10.12 -8.89
CA PHE A 434 7.16 9.86 -7.88
C PHE A 434 8.53 9.51 -8.47
N SER A 435 8.59 8.61 -9.46
CA SER A 435 9.84 8.29 -10.16
C SER A 435 10.49 9.52 -10.80
N ASP A 436 9.64 10.42 -11.30
CA ASP A 436 10.05 11.64 -11.97
C ASP A 436 10.52 12.72 -10.99
N ALA A 437 9.97 12.67 -9.78
CA ALA A 437 10.27 13.53 -8.65
C ALA A 437 11.62 13.21 -8.00
N VAL A 438 11.96 11.92 -7.85
CA VAL A 438 13.25 11.47 -7.32
C VAL A 438 14.39 12.01 -8.21
N GLY A 439 14.21 11.99 -9.52
CA GLY A 439 15.09 12.63 -10.49
C GLY A 439 14.68 12.23 -11.90
N HIS A 440 14.81 13.13 -12.88
CA HIS A 440 14.57 12.75 -14.27
C HIS A 440 15.53 11.67 -14.74
N SER A 441 16.77 11.71 -14.22
CA SER A 441 17.79 10.74 -14.57
C SER A 441 17.41 9.31 -14.16
N LEU A 442 16.70 9.08 -13.05
CA LEU A 442 16.38 7.72 -12.59
C LEU A 442 15.70 6.87 -13.67
N VAL A 443 14.68 7.43 -14.34
CA VAL A 443 13.94 6.71 -15.38
C VAL A 443 14.78 6.52 -16.64
N GLU A 444 15.54 7.54 -17.04
CA GLU A 444 16.38 7.47 -18.24
C GLU A 444 17.57 6.53 -18.04
N ASP A 445 18.20 6.56 -16.87
CA ASP A 445 19.32 5.71 -16.47
C ASP A 445 18.89 4.21 -16.48
N ILE A 446 17.69 3.88 -16.01
CA ILE A 446 17.17 2.50 -16.07
C ILE A 446 16.87 2.07 -17.51
N LYS A 447 16.30 2.96 -18.32
CA LYS A 447 16.03 2.68 -19.74
C LYS A 447 17.33 2.43 -20.50
N GLU A 448 18.33 3.30 -20.33
CA GLU A 448 19.65 3.16 -20.96
C GLU A 448 20.31 1.84 -20.56
N PHE A 449 20.27 1.49 -19.27
CA PHE A 449 20.77 0.21 -18.78
C PHE A 449 20.07 -0.99 -19.47
N ALA A 450 18.76 -0.94 -19.63
CA ALA A 450 18.01 -2.01 -20.30
C ALA A 450 18.26 -2.05 -21.82
N GLU A 451 18.50 -0.91 -22.46
CA GLU A 451 18.88 -0.83 -23.88
C GLU A 451 20.25 -1.45 -24.15
N ASP A 452 21.21 -1.25 -23.25
CA ASP A 452 22.54 -1.85 -23.33
C ASP A 452 22.54 -3.36 -22.99
N TYR A 453 21.59 -3.81 -22.18
CA TYR A 453 21.50 -5.21 -21.74
C TYR A 453 20.94 -6.16 -22.81
N TYR A 454 20.12 -5.68 -23.75
CA TYR A 454 19.53 -6.50 -24.81
C TYR A 454 19.78 -5.92 -26.20
N THR A 455 20.19 -6.80 -27.13
CA THR A 455 20.03 -6.51 -28.56
C THR A 455 18.56 -6.52 -28.98
N ASP A 456 18.22 -5.86 -30.08
CA ASP A 456 16.83 -5.84 -30.60
C ASP A 456 16.33 -7.23 -30.99
N GLU A 457 17.22 -8.10 -31.48
CA GLU A 457 16.91 -9.49 -31.80
C GLU A 457 16.59 -10.29 -30.54
N GLU A 458 17.42 -10.17 -29.49
CA GLU A 458 17.17 -10.81 -28.20
C GLU A 458 15.85 -10.35 -27.58
N PHE A 459 15.58 -9.04 -27.61
CA PHE A 459 14.32 -8.48 -27.11
C PHE A 459 13.13 -9.11 -27.80
N GLU A 460 13.11 -9.15 -29.14
CA GLU A 460 12.01 -9.69 -29.92
C GLU A 460 11.81 -11.20 -29.73
N ILE A 461 12.88 -11.95 -29.53
CA ILE A 461 12.81 -13.39 -29.23
C ILE A 461 12.30 -13.61 -27.81
N ASN A 462 12.88 -12.93 -26.82
CA ASN A 462 12.62 -13.16 -25.41
C ASN A 462 11.24 -12.69 -24.99
N ARG A 463 10.77 -11.53 -25.45
CA ARG A 463 9.42 -11.03 -25.12
C ARG A 463 8.31 -11.98 -25.60
N LYS A 464 8.53 -12.77 -26.66
CA LYS A 464 7.54 -13.73 -27.20
C LYS A 464 7.37 -14.97 -26.33
N LYS A 465 8.26 -15.20 -25.36
CA LYS A 465 8.10 -16.25 -24.34
C LYS A 465 6.93 -15.97 -23.39
N TYR A 466 6.53 -14.70 -23.24
CA TYR A 466 5.52 -14.25 -22.30
C TYR A 466 4.23 -13.86 -23.02
N THR A 467 3.18 -14.67 -22.89
CA THR A 467 1.89 -14.44 -23.55
C THR A 467 0.92 -13.60 -22.71
N PHE A 468 1.03 -13.67 -21.39
CA PHE A 468 0.27 -12.82 -20.46
C PHE A 468 1.06 -11.54 -20.16
N ALA A 469 0.40 -10.37 -20.31
CA ALA A 469 1.01 -9.05 -20.14
C ALA A 469 2.39 -8.97 -20.81
N GLN A 470 2.41 -9.18 -22.13
CA GLN A 470 3.64 -9.30 -22.89
C GLN A 470 4.49 -8.01 -22.77
N PRO A 471 5.78 -8.11 -22.40
CA PRO A 471 6.69 -6.97 -22.40
C PRO A 471 6.70 -6.24 -23.75
N PHE A 472 6.74 -4.90 -23.71
CA PHE A 472 6.70 -4.05 -24.90
C PHE A 472 7.86 -3.06 -25.01
N THR A 473 8.74 -3.00 -24.00
CA THR A 473 10.05 -2.34 -24.02
C THR A 473 11.12 -3.26 -23.44
N LYS A 474 12.42 -3.03 -23.74
CA LYS A 474 13.54 -3.77 -23.13
C LYS A 474 13.55 -3.68 -21.61
N GLU A 475 13.21 -2.51 -21.06
CA GLU A 475 13.01 -2.33 -19.62
C GLU A 475 11.93 -3.28 -19.07
N SER A 476 10.75 -3.32 -19.70
CA SER A 476 9.66 -4.21 -19.26
C SER A 476 10.03 -5.70 -19.39
N LEU A 477 10.90 -6.04 -20.35
CA LEU A 477 11.42 -7.39 -20.49
C LEU A 477 12.38 -7.72 -19.36
N MET A 478 13.31 -6.82 -19.04
CA MET A 478 14.24 -6.96 -17.91
C MET A 478 13.48 -7.23 -16.61
N TYR A 479 12.49 -6.40 -16.31
CA TYR A 479 11.65 -6.58 -15.12
C TYR A 479 10.92 -7.91 -15.12
N ARG A 480 10.39 -8.32 -16.28
CA ARG A 480 9.68 -9.59 -16.42
C ARG A 480 10.62 -10.79 -16.20
N GLU A 481 11.82 -10.78 -16.75
CA GLU A 481 12.79 -11.86 -16.57
C GLU A 481 13.24 -11.98 -15.10
N ILE A 482 13.48 -10.85 -14.42
CA ILE A 482 13.78 -10.83 -12.98
C ILE A 482 12.59 -11.35 -12.17
N PHE A 483 11.36 -10.93 -12.50
CA PHE A 483 10.15 -11.43 -11.83
C PHE A 483 10.02 -12.96 -11.98
N GLU A 484 10.16 -13.50 -13.20
CA GLU A 484 10.02 -14.93 -13.48
C GLU A 484 11.12 -15.78 -12.84
N LYS A 485 12.29 -15.20 -12.53
CA LYS A 485 13.35 -15.86 -11.73
C LYS A 485 12.85 -16.24 -10.34
N TYR A 486 12.04 -15.40 -9.71
CA TYR A 486 11.58 -15.59 -8.32
C TYR A 486 10.13 -16.08 -8.21
N TYR A 487 9.31 -15.80 -9.22
CA TYR A 487 7.87 -16.07 -9.25
C TYR A 487 7.47 -16.75 -10.57
N PRO A 488 8.06 -17.91 -10.90
CA PRO A 488 7.87 -18.55 -12.21
C PRO A 488 6.40 -18.88 -12.48
N GLY A 489 5.86 -18.36 -13.58
CA GLY A 489 4.48 -18.58 -14.01
C GLY A 489 3.41 -17.79 -13.23
N GLN A 490 3.81 -16.94 -12.28
CA GLN A 490 2.87 -16.25 -11.38
C GLN A 490 2.52 -14.83 -11.85
N ALA A 491 2.78 -14.48 -13.11
CA ALA A 491 2.51 -13.14 -13.65
C ALA A 491 1.03 -12.74 -13.57
N HIS A 492 0.12 -13.72 -13.50
CA HIS A 492 -1.32 -13.51 -13.34
C HIS A 492 -1.72 -12.88 -11.98
N MET A 493 -0.79 -12.78 -11.01
CA MET A 493 -1.01 -12.04 -9.76
C MET A 493 -1.26 -10.54 -9.99
N ILE A 494 -0.77 -10.00 -11.11
CA ILE A 494 -0.93 -8.61 -11.51
C ILE A 494 -1.79 -8.57 -12.77
N LYS A 495 -2.82 -7.73 -12.77
CA LYS A 495 -3.83 -7.73 -13.83
C LYS A 495 -3.28 -7.37 -15.21
N ASP A 496 -2.49 -6.30 -15.29
CA ASP A 496 -1.80 -5.82 -16.48
C ASP A 496 -0.78 -4.74 -16.06
N PHE A 497 -0.11 -4.09 -17.02
CA PHE A 497 0.67 -2.88 -16.75
C PHE A 497 -0.22 -1.70 -16.36
N TRP A 498 0.23 -0.91 -15.39
CA TRP A 498 -0.43 0.33 -15.00
C TRP A 498 -0.20 1.43 -16.04
N MET A 499 -1.14 1.55 -16.98
CA MET A 499 -1.07 2.53 -18.08
C MET A 499 -2.20 3.58 -18.00
N PRO A 500 -1.99 4.78 -18.57
CA PRO A 500 -3.08 5.69 -18.91
C PRO A 500 -4.16 4.98 -19.72
N ASN A 501 -5.41 5.45 -19.61
CA ASN A 501 -6.52 4.85 -20.32
C ASN A 501 -6.40 5.08 -21.83
N LYS A 502 -5.90 4.07 -22.57
CA LYS A 502 -5.61 4.14 -24.01
C LYS A 502 -6.84 4.48 -24.87
N SER A 503 -8.06 4.26 -24.37
CA SER A 503 -9.28 4.63 -25.10
C SER A 503 -9.55 6.15 -25.13
N TRP A 504 -8.90 6.92 -24.25
CA TRP A 504 -9.07 8.35 -24.17
C TRP A 504 -8.12 9.10 -25.10
N LYS A 505 -8.63 10.15 -25.75
CA LYS A 505 -7.88 10.95 -26.71
C LYS A 505 -6.66 11.60 -26.03
N GLY A 506 -5.46 11.22 -26.46
CA GLY A 506 -4.20 11.75 -25.93
C GLY A 506 -3.53 10.87 -24.87
N CYS A 507 -4.09 9.69 -24.58
CA CYS A 507 -3.59 8.73 -23.60
C CYS A 507 -3.06 7.42 -24.21
N ASP A 508 -3.11 7.27 -25.53
CA ASP A 508 -2.51 6.12 -26.22
C ASP A 508 -1.01 6.35 -26.37
N VAL A 509 -0.27 5.88 -25.37
CA VAL A 509 1.19 6.03 -25.23
C VAL A 509 1.82 4.70 -24.85
N ASP A 510 3.09 4.54 -25.23
CA ASP A 510 3.89 3.33 -24.97
C ASP A 510 4.83 3.48 -23.75
N ASP A 511 4.59 4.46 -22.89
CA ASP A 511 5.24 4.59 -21.58
C ASP A 511 4.19 5.06 -20.55
N PRO A 512 4.17 4.49 -19.33
CA PRO A 512 3.19 4.89 -18.32
C PRO A 512 3.45 6.28 -17.71
N SER A 513 4.64 6.86 -17.89
CA SER A 513 4.98 8.18 -17.35
C SER A 513 4.09 9.25 -17.95
N ALA A 514 3.60 10.14 -17.08
CA ALA A 514 2.84 11.30 -17.50
C ALA A 514 3.62 12.22 -18.44
N ARG A 515 4.97 12.13 -18.50
CA ARG A 515 5.85 12.90 -19.41
C ARG A 515 5.51 12.73 -20.89
N PHE A 516 4.94 11.59 -21.25
CA PHE A 516 4.56 11.28 -22.63
C PHE A 516 3.16 11.81 -22.99
N LEU A 517 2.46 12.42 -22.03
CA LEU A 517 1.18 13.08 -22.27
C LEU A 517 1.37 14.51 -22.76
N LYS A 518 0.55 14.94 -23.73
CA LYS A 518 0.65 16.28 -24.32
C LYS A 518 0.39 17.42 -23.32
N ASN A 519 -0.28 17.15 -22.21
CA ASN A 519 -0.57 18.11 -21.15
C ASN A 519 0.49 18.14 -20.04
N TYR A 520 1.65 17.46 -20.20
CA TYR A 520 2.68 17.37 -19.16
C TYR A 520 3.25 18.73 -18.68
N GLY A 521 3.02 19.84 -19.40
CA GLY A 521 3.18 21.19 -18.87
C GLY A 521 4.57 21.51 -18.32
N ASP A 522 4.65 22.46 -17.38
CA ASP A 522 5.89 22.88 -16.70
C ASP A 522 6.23 21.99 -15.48
N SER A 523 5.55 20.86 -15.30
CA SER A 523 5.66 19.98 -14.11
C SER A 523 7.05 19.38 -13.88
N GLY A 524 7.96 19.47 -14.85
CA GLY A 524 9.35 19.02 -14.78
C GLY A 524 10.39 20.09 -15.14
N LYS A 525 10.06 21.38 -15.01
CA LYS A 525 11.00 22.50 -15.19
C LYS A 525 11.49 23.07 -13.86
#